data_AF-C8RWW4-F1
#
_entry.id   AF-C8RWW4-F1
#
_cell.length_a   1.000
_cell.length_b   1.000
_cell.length_c   1.000
_cell.angle_alpha   90.00
_cell.angle_beta   90.00
_cell.angle_gamma   90.00
#
_symmetry.space_group_name_H-M   'P 1'
#
loop_
_entity.id
_entity.type
_entity.pdbx_description
1 polymer ?
#
loop_
_entity_poly.entity_id
_entity_poly.type
_entity_poly.pdbx_seq_one_letter_code
_entity_poly.pdbx_strand_id
1 'polypeptide(L)'
;MALVQIPILSSIFSIGYDSFAEHSDARWMAFVGVSASLTMMATQYFRSNLFRVLAQLSDQVWKLCAFLIFASVCTFNLPIDAISTTMIAMFSVSALSVAVALSFPIQQVQSEEDFSVRKVYRVGLRFYASSLLLAFSQYLEIVLVNTFSDVHAVATYFSHLTFFVLPISAVGGFLGFLAGPWVRDNRLKFLFQLSEYWLHAVGVSLVCVFLAFNFGYFAWQFFDMGATDLSLVLAFTFGSLARLLYTLPSAFVGNFGSIRQHDAFILGQLLCLGLAAALYLFLTFGFGMEAQYGAAWGAALNLTLRTAFGYLMIHWISRFRGSDAQ
;
A
#
# COMPACT_ATOMS: atom_id res chain seq x y z
N MET A 1 11.47 18.03 -1.64
CA MET A 1 10.16 17.37 -1.67
C MET A 1 9.67 17.01 -0.27
N ALA A 2 10.45 16.28 0.54
CA ALA A 2 10.09 15.92 1.92
C ALA A 2 9.71 17.13 2.82
N LEU A 3 10.52 18.19 2.87
CA LEU A 3 10.27 19.35 3.75
C LEU A 3 8.90 20.04 3.58
N VAL A 4 8.25 19.92 2.42
CA VAL A 4 6.91 20.49 2.16
C VAL A 4 5.82 19.43 2.31
N GLN A 5 6.10 18.18 1.92
CA GLN A 5 5.11 17.09 2.01
C GLN A 5 4.85 16.65 3.44
N ILE A 6 5.88 16.64 4.29
CA ILE A 6 5.78 16.17 5.67
C ILE A 6 4.80 17.02 6.49
N PRO A 7 4.89 18.37 6.48
CA PRO A 7 3.90 19.21 7.16
C PRO A 7 2.48 19.03 6.60
N ILE A 8 2.32 18.98 5.27
CA ILE A 8 0.99 18.85 4.64
C ILE A 8 0.33 17.53 5.00
N LEU A 9 1.05 16.41 4.88
CA LEU A 9 0.55 15.09 5.24
C LEU A 9 0.21 15.02 6.73
N SER A 10 1.06 15.57 7.59
CA SER A 10 0.82 15.64 9.03
C SER A 10 -0.42 16.48 9.37
N SER A 11 -0.63 17.60 8.69
CA SER A 11 -1.80 18.46 8.90
C SER A 11 -3.09 17.81 8.40
N ILE A 12 -3.07 17.17 7.23
CA ILE A 12 -4.25 16.45 6.69
C ILE A 12 -4.63 15.30 7.62
N PHE A 13 -3.66 14.54 8.12
CA PHE A 13 -3.90 13.44 9.04
C PHE A 13 -4.44 13.93 10.40
N SER A 14 -3.88 15.02 10.92
CA SER A 14 -4.31 15.64 12.17
C SER A 14 -5.73 16.22 12.07
N ILE A 15 -6.06 16.97 11.01
CA ILE A 15 -7.39 17.57 10.79
C ILE A 15 -8.44 16.49 10.53
N GLY A 16 -8.11 15.50 9.69
CA GLY A 16 -9.02 14.39 9.40
C GLY A 16 -9.41 13.65 10.66
N TYR A 17 -8.45 13.32 11.52
CA TYR A 17 -8.72 12.51 12.71
C TYR A 17 -9.41 13.29 13.84
N ASP A 18 -9.08 14.56 14.05
CA ASP A 18 -9.76 15.44 15.01
C ASP A 18 -11.26 15.59 14.68
N SER A 19 -11.61 15.44 13.40
CA SER A 19 -13.00 15.45 12.92
C SER A 19 -13.75 14.13 13.15
N PHE A 20 -13.05 13.02 13.44
CA PHE A 20 -13.64 11.67 13.52
C PHE A 20 -13.45 10.97 14.88
N ALA A 21 -12.51 11.42 15.72
CA ALA A 21 -12.23 10.80 17.02
C ALA A 21 -12.57 11.78 18.15
N GLU A 22 -13.70 11.56 18.83
CA GLU A 22 -14.19 12.40 19.94
C GLU A 22 -13.20 12.52 21.13
N HIS A 23 -12.10 11.76 21.17
CA HIS A 23 -11.26 11.61 22.36
C HIS A 23 -9.74 11.58 22.11
N SER A 24 -9.22 12.09 20.99
CA SER A 24 -7.76 12.08 20.74
C SER A 24 -7.12 13.46 20.72
N ASP A 25 -6.03 13.63 21.48
CA ASP A 25 -5.21 14.85 21.45
C ASP A 25 -4.53 14.99 20.08
N ALA A 26 -4.88 16.05 19.34
CA ALA A 26 -4.34 16.38 18.02
C ALA A 26 -2.80 16.37 17.96
N ARG A 27 -2.11 16.60 19.08
CA ARG A 27 -0.65 16.53 19.20
C ARG A 27 -0.11 15.14 18.87
N TRP A 28 -0.77 14.08 19.33
CA TRP A 28 -0.36 12.70 19.06
C TRP A 28 -0.51 12.34 17.58
N MET A 29 -1.52 12.89 16.92
CA MET A 29 -1.74 12.67 15.49
C MET A 29 -0.74 13.40 14.61
N ALA A 30 -0.38 14.65 14.98
CA ALA A 30 0.73 15.35 14.35
C ALA A 30 2.05 14.56 14.50
N PHE A 31 2.28 13.97 15.66
CA PHE A 31 3.44 13.13 15.92
C PHE A 31 3.50 11.90 15.01
N VAL A 32 2.38 11.18 14.83
CA VAL A 32 2.28 10.06 13.87
C VAL A 32 2.54 10.53 12.44
N GLY A 33 1.94 11.65 12.05
CA GLY A 33 2.11 12.24 10.72
C GLY A 33 3.56 12.57 10.39
N VAL A 34 4.28 13.17 11.35
CA VAL A 34 5.72 13.47 11.23
C VAL A 34 6.55 12.20 11.20
N SER A 35 6.29 11.23 12.08
CA SER A 35 7.03 9.95 12.11
C SER A 35 6.88 9.19 10.78
N ALA A 36 5.65 9.03 10.29
CA ALA A 36 5.37 8.32 9.02
C ALA A 36 6.13 8.96 7.85
N SER A 37 6.08 10.28 7.83
CA SER A 37 6.75 11.15 6.87
C SER A 37 8.28 11.01 6.88
N LEU A 38 8.90 11.05 8.08
CA LEU A 38 10.34 10.87 8.25
C LEU A 38 10.78 9.47 7.86
N THR A 39 10.01 8.45 8.23
CA THR A 39 10.22 7.07 7.81
C THR A 39 10.20 6.94 6.30
N MET A 40 9.19 7.51 5.63
CA MET A 40 9.11 7.50 4.17
C MET A 40 10.32 8.20 3.54
N MET A 41 10.75 9.34 4.08
CA MET A 41 11.94 10.05 3.60
C MET A 41 13.20 9.16 3.69
N ALA A 42 13.45 8.54 4.85
CA ALA A 42 14.59 7.65 5.05
C ALA A 42 14.51 6.43 4.12
N THR A 43 13.34 5.81 3.98
CA THR A 43 13.10 4.69 3.06
C THR A 43 13.43 5.08 1.62
N GLN A 44 12.99 6.24 1.14
CA GLN A 44 13.30 6.70 -0.22
C GLN A 44 14.79 7.01 -0.39
N TYR A 45 15.43 7.60 0.61
CA TYR A 45 16.87 7.86 0.60
C TYR A 45 17.67 6.55 0.50
N PHE A 46 17.38 5.55 1.33
CA PHE A 46 18.08 4.26 1.27
C PHE A 46 17.80 3.55 -0.05
N ARG A 47 16.56 3.66 -0.58
CA ARG A 47 16.19 3.08 -1.87
C ARG A 47 16.94 3.72 -3.04
N SER A 48 17.09 5.05 -3.06
CA SER A 48 17.83 5.73 -4.13
C SER A 48 19.32 5.40 -4.11
N ASN A 49 19.88 5.10 -2.93
CA ASN A 49 21.27 4.69 -2.75
C ASN A 49 21.46 3.16 -2.74
N LEU A 50 20.47 2.38 -3.22
CA LEU A 50 20.55 0.92 -3.31
C LEU A 50 20.77 0.16 -1.98
N PHE A 51 20.60 0.81 -0.83
CA PHE A 51 20.67 0.19 0.49
C PHE A 51 19.36 -0.56 0.82
N ARG A 52 19.17 -1.70 0.15
CA ARG A 52 17.91 -2.47 0.15
C ARG A 52 17.42 -2.87 1.53
N VAL A 53 18.33 -3.35 2.38
CA VAL A 53 18.01 -3.79 3.74
C VAL A 53 17.63 -2.61 4.62
N LEU A 54 18.39 -1.51 4.56
CA LEU A 54 18.09 -0.31 5.35
C LEU A 54 16.76 0.32 4.96
N ALA A 55 16.43 0.35 3.67
CA ALA A 55 15.13 0.86 3.20
C ALA A 55 13.94 0.02 3.71
N GLN A 56 14.11 -1.30 3.83
CA GLN A 56 13.07 -2.17 4.40
C GLN A 56 12.97 -2.00 5.92
N LEU A 57 14.11 -1.92 6.61
CA LEU A 57 14.13 -1.71 8.05
C LEU A 57 13.47 -0.38 8.42
N SER A 58 13.76 0.71 7.70
CA SER A 58 13.10 1.99 7.96
C SER A 58 11.59 1.88 7.77
N ASP A 59 11.10 1.23 6.72
CA ASP A 59 9.67 1.14 6.43
C ASP A 59 8.87 0.17 7.33
N GLN A 60 9.50 -0.91 7.82
CA GLN A 60 8.78 -2.04 8.43
C GLN A 60 9.03 -2.19 9.93
N VAL A 61 10.17 -1.73 10.48
CA VAL A 61 10.51 -1.98 11.89
C VAL A 61 9.47 -1.40 12.84
N TRP A 62 8.94 -0.21 12.56
CA TRP A 62 7.92 0.38 13.42
C TRP A 62 6.61 -0.43 13.43
N LYS A 63 6.24 -1.05 12.31
CA LYS A 63 5.06 -1.92 12.21
C LYS A 63 5.25 -3.20 13.01
N LEU A 64 6.46 -3.77 12.97
CA LEU A 64 6.83 -4.92 13.78
C LEU A 64 6.78 -4.56 15.28
N CYS A 65 7.34 -3.41 15.67
CA CYS A 65 7.24 -2.92 17.04
C CYS A 65 5.77 -2.75 17.48
N ALA A 66 4.93 -2.13 16.63
CA ALA A 66 3.50 -1.97 16.88
C ALA A 66 2.80 -3.32 17.10
N PHE A 67 3.07 -4.30 16.22
CA PHE A 67 2.52 -5.65 16.34
C PHE A 67 2.96 -6.34 17.63
N LEU A 68 4.24 -6.27 18.01
CA LEU A 68 4.76 -6.89 19.23
C LEU A 68 4.19 -6.23 20.49
N ILE A 69 4.06 -4.89 20.50
CA ILE A 69 3.42 -4.16 21.59
C ILE A 69 1.98 -4.63 21.74
N PHE A 70 1.21 -4.66 20.64
CA PHE A 70 -0.17 -5.11 20.65
C PHE A 70 -0.30 -6.56 21.15
N ALA A 71 0.50 -7.48 20.60
CA ALA A 71 0.50 -8.88 21.01
C ALA A 71 0.85 -9.05 22.50
N SER A 72 1.81 -8.28 23.02
CA SER A 72 2.19 -8.34 24.44
C SER A 72 1.10 -7.81 25.37
N VAL A 73 0.41 -6.72 25.00
CA VAL A 73 -0.73 -6.19 25.76
C VAL A 73 -1.86 -7.20 25.81
N CYS A 74 -2.21 -7.83 24.69
CA CYS A 74 -3.25 -8.86 24.63
C CYS A 74 -2.88 -10.13 25.42
N THR A 75 -1.62 -10.59 25.31
CA THR A 75 -1.19 -11.87 25.90
C THR A 75 -0.94 -11.77 27.40
N PHE A 76 -0.35 -10.66 27.85
CA PHE A 76 0.10 -10.49 29.23
C PHE A 76 -0.77 -9.51 30.03
N ASN A 77 -1.84 -8.97 29.43
CA ASN A 77 -2.74 -7.99 30.02
C ASN A 77 -1.97 -6.80 30.66
N LEU A 78 -0.95 -6.30 29.95
CA LEU A 78 -0.08 -5.26 30.47
C LEU A 78 -0.87 -3.96 30.63
N PRO A 79 -0.73 -3.22 31.75
CA PRO A 79 -1.38 -1.93 31.99
C PRO A 79 -0.67 -0.80 31.22
N ILE A 80 -0.30 -1.06 29.97
CA ILE A 80 0.40 -0.13 29.09
C ILE A 80 -0.63 0.47 28.15
N ASP A 81 -0.62 1.79 28.00
CA ASP A 81 -1.32 2.44 26.90
C ASP A 81 -0.62 2.05 25.58
N ALA A 82 -1.20 1.07 24.89
CA ALA A 82 -0.67 0.51 23.67
C ALA A 82 -0.52 1.57 22.56
N ILE A 83 -1.39 2.60 22.58
CA ILE A 83 -1.42 3.64 21.56
C ILE A 83 -0.20 4.54 21.71
N SER A 84 -0.02 5.18 22.87
CA SER A 84 1.13 6.07 23.11
C SER A 84 2.47 5.35 22.98
N THR A 85 2.55 4.10 23.46
CA THR A 85 3.78 3.28 23.36
C THR A 85 4.13 2.97 21.89
N THR A 86 3.13 2.63 21.07
CA THR A 86 3.32 2.40 19.63
C THR A 86 3.77 3.68 18.91
N MET A 87 3.19 4.83 19.27
CA MET A 87 3.57 6.13 18.70
C MET A 87 5.02 6.50 19.02
N ILE A 88 5.45 6.29 20.27
CA ILE A 88 6.84 6.53 20.69
C ILE A 88 7.77 5.61 19.90
N ALA A 89 7.48 4.31 19.82
CA ALA A 89 8.29 3.36 19.07
C ALA A 89 8.41 3.77 17.59
N MET A 90 7.32 4.20 16.97
CA MET A 90 7.30 4.68 15.59
C MET A 90 8.22 5.88 15.40
N PHE A 91 8.15 6.88 16.27
CA PHE A 91 9.03 8.05 16.20
C PHE A 91 10.50 7.71 16.43
N SER A 92 10.80 6.85 17.40
CA SER A 92 12.17 6.39 17.66
C SER A 92 12.78 5.71 16.44
N VAL A 93 12.01 4.84 15.76
CA VAL A 93 12.44 4.18 14.52
C VAL A 93 12.64 5.21 13.40
N SER A 94 11.73 6.18 13.25
CA SER A 94 11.86 7.25 12.25
C SER A 94 13.10 8.11 12.48
N ALA A 95 13.32 8.57 13.71
CA ALA A 95 14.45 9.40 14.08
C ALA A 95 15.78 8.66 13.88
N LEU A 96 15.86 7.39 14.30
CA LEU A 96 17.03 6.55 14.07
C LEU A 96 17.28 6.36 12.57
N SER A 97 16.25 6.08 11.78
CA SER A 97 16.37 5.90 10.33
C SER A 97 16.92 7.14 9.63
N VAL A 98 16.49 8.33 10.06
CA VAL A 98 17.00 9.62 9.55
C VAL A 98 18.46 9.84 9.99
N ALA A 99 18.79 9.58 11.26
CA ALA A 99 20.15 9.70 11.75
C ALA A 99 21.11 8.78 10.97
N VAL A 100 20.69 7.55 10.69
CA VAL A 100 21.43 6.62 9.83
C VAL A 100 21.54 7.20 8.41
N ALA A 101 20.45 7.66 7.80
CA ALA A 101 20.49 8.24 6.45
C ALA A 101 21.46 9.43 6.32
N LEU A 102 21.52 10.30 7.33
CA LEU A 102 22.46 11.43 7.37
C LEU A 102 23.93 11.00 7.56
N SER A 103 24.18 9.79 8.08
CA SER A 103 25.52 9.27 8.35
C SER A 103 26.14 8.56 7.14
N PHE A 104 25.37 8.25 6.11
CA PHE A 104 25.86 7.57 4.91
C PHE A 104 26.14 8.58 3.77
N PRO A 105 27.25 8.42 3.02
CA PRO A 105 27.51 9.23 1.84
C PRO A 105 26.54 8.84 0.71
N ILE A 106 26.12 9.85 -0.07
CA ILE A 106 25.28 9.64 -1.25
C ILE A 106 26.09 8.87 -2.28
N GLN A 107 25.64 7.67 -2.65
CA GLN A 107 26.17 6.96 -3.81
C GLN A 107 25.66 7.67 -5.07
N GLN A 108 26.56 8.29 -5.83
CA GLN A 108 26.21 8.87 -7.12
C GLN A 108 25.82 7.74 -8.07
N VAL A 109 24.52 7.52 -8.24
CA VAL A 109 24.01 6.74 -9.37
C VAL A 109 24.22 7.63 -10.60
N GLN A 110 25.12 7.21 -11.49
CA GLN A 110 25.38 7.88 -12.76
C GLN A 110 24.05 8.00 -13.53
N SER A 111 23.45 9.19 -13.55
CA SER A 111 22.37 9.48 -14.49
C SER A 111 22.99 10.09 -15.73
N GLU A 112 23.06 9.32 -16.82
CA GLU A 112 23.52 9.80 -18.13
C GLU A 112 22.57 10.81 -18.78
N GLU A 113 21.38 11.03 -18.23
CA GLU A 113 20.39 11.98 -18.75
C GLU A 113 20.26 13.23 -17.88
N ASP A 114 20.42 14.40 -18.52
CA ASP A 114 20.25 15.72 -17.94
C ASP A 114 18.75 15.99 -17.67
N PHE A 115 18.21 15.38 -16.62
CA PHE A 115 16.81 15.54 -16.25
C PHE A 115 16.59 16.92 -15.64
N SER A 116 15.86 17.78 -16.35
CA SER A 116 15.33 19.01 -15.76
C SER A 116 14.57 18.69 -14.47
N VAL A 117 14.95 19.35 -13.37
CA VAL A 117 14.31 19.26 -12.06
C VAL A 117 12.78 19.36 -12.17
N ARG A 118 12.28 20.25 -13.03
CA ARG A 118 10.84 20.44 -13.29
C ARG A 118 10.16 19.18 -13.84
N LYS A 119 10.83 18.42 -14.70
CA LYS A 119 10.32 17.15 -15.27
C LYS A 119 10.24 16.09 -14.18
N VAL A 120 11.26 15.97 -13.33
CA VAL A 120 11.26 15.08 -12.16
C VAL A 120 10.10 15.39 -11.22
N TYR A 121 9.90 16.67 -10.88
CA TYR A 121 8.77 17.10 -10.04
C TYR A 121 7.41 16.75 -10.65
N ARG A 122 7.23 16.95 -11.96
CA ARG A 122 5.96 16.65 -12.64
C ARG A 122 5.62 15.17 -12.66
N VAL A 123 6.61 14.30 -12.82
CA VAL A 123 6.42 12.83 -12.77
C VAL A 123 6.18 12.39 -11.33
N GLY A 124 7.01 12.87 -10.38
CA GLY A 124 6.87 12.56 -8.97
C GLY A 124 5.51 12.95 -8.39
N LEU A 125 4.98 14.12 -8.75
CA LEU A 125 3.66 14.57 -8.30
C LEU A 125 2.51 13.68 -8.80
N ARG A 126 2.61 13.16 -10.03
CA ARG A 126 1.61 12.24 -10.59
C ARG A 126 1.67 10.87 -9.94
N PHE A 127 2.87 10.36 -9.72
CA PHE A 127 3.06 9.12 -8.98
C PHE A 127 2.57 9.23 -7.54
N TYR A 128 2.80 10.40 -6.92
CA TYR A 128 2.22 10.74 -5.62
C TYR A 128 0.69 10.75 -5.69
N ALA A 129 0.08 11.39 -6.68
CA ALA A 129 -1.37 11.41 -6.84
C ALA A 129 -1.96 10.00 -7.03
N SER A 130 -1.35 9.13 -7.84
CA SER A 130 -1.80 7.74 -7.97
C SER A 130 -1.65 6.94 -6.67
N SER A 131 -0.58 7.19 -5.92
CA SER A 131 -0.37 6.55 -4.61
C SER A 131 -1.38 7.05 -3.57
N LEU A 132 -1.69 8.35 -3.58
CA LEU A 132 -2.70 8.97 -2.74
C LEU A 132 -4.09 8.41 -3.04
N LEU A 133 -4.45 8.21 -4.31
CA LEU A 133 -5.71 7.59 -4.69
C LEU A 133 -5.82 6.12 -4.26
N LEU A 134 -4.70 5.40 -4.21
CA LEU A 134 -4.66 4.04 -3.67
C LEU A 134 -4.87 4.04 -2.15
N ALA A 135 -4.12 4.88 -1.43
CA ALA A 135 -4.27 5.02 0.01
C ALA A 135 -5.69 5.50 0.40
N PHE A 136 -6.19 6.53 -0.30
CA PHE A 136 -7.55 7.04 -0.11
C PHE A 136 -8.60 5.94 -0.29
N SER A 137 -8.47 5.09 -1.32
CA SER A 137 -9.42 4.00 -1.51
C SER A 137 -9.41 2.97 -0.37
N GLN A 138 -8.25 2.70 0.23
CA GLN A 138 -8.12 1.76 1.36
C GLN A 138 -8.68 2.36 2.66
N TYR A 139 -8.44 3.66 2.90
CA TYR A 139 -8.99 4.32 4.08
C TYR A 139 -10.48 4.60 3.96
N LEU A 140 -10.97 4.92 2.75
CA LEU A 140 -12.39 5.10 2.50
C LEU A 140 -13.17 3.81 2.81
N GLU A 141 -12.62 2.65 2.43
CA GLU A 141 -13.18 1.34 2.79
C GLU A 141 -13.37 1.21 4.32
N ILE A 142 -12.32 1.48 5.09
CA ILE A 142 -12.36 1.43 6.56
C ILE A 142 -13.40 2.41 7.13
N VAL A 143 -13.44 3.64 6.61
CA VAL A 143 -14.41 4.65 7.06
C VAL A 143 -15.84 4.20 6.78
N LEU A 144 -16.10 3.60 5.61
CA LEU A 144 -17.43 3.08 5.28
C LEU A 144 -17.84 1.95 6.25
N VAL A 145 -16.94 1.01 6.55
CA VAL A 145 -17.24 -0.07 7.49
C VAL A 145 -17.54 0.48 8.89
N ASN A 146 -16.72 1.42 9.38
CA ASN A 146 -16.92 2.04 10.69
C ASN A 146 -18.19 2.89 10.79
N THR A 147 -18.60 3.53 9.69
CA THR A 147 -19.76 4.44 9.68
C THR A 147 -21.07 3.68 9.59
N PHE A 148 -21.10 2.58 8.83
CA PHE A 148 -22.35 1.90 8.45
C PHE A 148 -22.53 0.50 9.04
N SER A 149 -21.59 0.02 9.85
CA SER A 149 -21.68 -1.30 10.49
C SER A 149 -21.66 -1.16 12.02
N ASP A 150 -22.18 -2.17 12.72
CA ASP A 150 -22.07 -2.23 14.17
C ASP A 150 -20.64 -2.59 14.62
N VAL A 151 -20.38 -2.47 15.93
CA VAL A 151 -19.06 -2.72 16.53
C VAL A 151 -18.58 -4.16 16.27
N HIS A 152 -19.50 -5.13 16.25
CA HIS A 152 -19.15 -6.53 16.01
C HIS A 152 -18.71 -6.72 14.55
N ALA A 153 -19.48 -6.22 13.60
CA ALA A 153 -19.17 -6.23 12.18
C ALA A 153 -17.82 -5.59 11.88
N VAL A 154 -17.54 -4.44 12.49
CA VAL A 154 -16.25 -3.75 12.39
C VAL A 154 -15.12 -4.65 12.91
N ALA A 155 -15.27 -5.24 14.11
CA ALA A 155 -14.26 -6.13 14.68
C ALA A 155 -14.03 -7.38 13.83
N THR A 156 -15.09 -7.99 13.31
CA THR A 156 -15.01 -9.14 12.39
C THR A 156 -14.28 -8.76 11.11
N TYR A 157 -14.62 -7.62 10.49
CA TYR A 157 -13.95 -7.15 9.29
C TYR A 157 -12.45 -6.90 9.51
N PHE A 158 -12.08 -6.19 10.58
CA PHE A 158 -10.69 -5.86 10.87
C PHE A 158 -9.85 -7.06 11.27
N SER A 159 -10.40 -8.01 12.02
CA SER A 159 -9.71 -9.25 12.34
C SER A 159 -9.38 -10.04 11.06
N HIS A 160 -10.35 -10.18 10.15
CA HIS A 160 -10.12 -10.86 8.87
C HIS A 160 -9.09 -10.11 8.00
N LEU A 161 -9.18 -8.78 7.91
CA LEU A 161 -8.18 -7.97 7.21
C LEU A 161 -6.78 -8.20 7.80
N THR A 162 -6.66 -8.25 9.13
CA THR A 162 -5.38 -8.43 9.83
C THR A 162 -4.79 -9.80 9.57
N PHE A 163 -5.55 -10.88 9.72
CA PHE A 163 -5.00 -12.23 9.58
C PHE A 163 -4.78 -12.65 8.13
N PHE A 164 -5.67 -12.29 7.21
CA PHE A 164 -5.63 -12.78 5.83
C PHE A 164 -4.93 -11.81 4.84
N VAL A 165 -4.98 -10.50 5.07
CA VAL A 165 -4.40 -9.51 4.12
C VAL A 165 -3.01 -9.03 4.54
N LEU A 166 -2.71 -8.97 5.84
CA LEU A 166 -1.41 -8.48 6.33
C LEU A 166 -0.21 -9.28 5.76
N PRO A 167 -0.19 -10.62 5.78
CA PRO A 167 0.99 -11.36 5.30
C PRO A 167 1.24 -11.13 3.81
N ILE A 168 0.17 -11.07 3.01
CA ILE A 168 0.25 -10.80 1.58
C ILE A 168 0.72 -9.36 1.33
N SER A 169 0.26 -8.41 2.15
CA SER A 169 0.70 -7.02 2.05
C SER A 169 2.19 -6.86 2.36
N ALA A 170 2.74 -7.64 3.30
CA ALA A 170 4.17 -7.67 3.58
C ALA A 170 4.97 -8.21 2.37
N VAL A 171 4.53 -9.35 1.79
CA VAL A 171 5.15 -9.93 0.59
C VAL A 171 5.06 -8.96 -0.59
N GLY A 172 3.90 -8.38 -0.84
CA GLY A 172 3.67 -7.40 -1.90
C GLY A 172 4.53 -6.15 -1.74
N GLY A 173 4.68 -5.65 -0.52
CA GLY A 173 5.58 -4.53 -0.21
C GLY A 173 7.04 -4.84 -0.54
N PHE A 174 7.51 -6.03 -0.17
CA PHE A 174 8.85 -6.50 -0.49
C PHE A 174 9.06 -6.69 -2.01
N LEU A 175 8.08 -7.30 -2.69
CA LEU A 175 8.12 -7.46 -4.15
C LEU A 175 8.12 -6.12 -4.86
N GLY A 176 7.31 -5.14 -4.45
CA GLY A 176 7.28 -3.81 -5.03
C GLY A 176 8.59 -3.04 -4.85
N PHE A 177 9.29 -3.32 -3.74
CA PHE A 177 10.61 -2.77 -3.50
C PHE A 177 11.65 -3.31 -4.48
N LEU A 178 11.64 -4.63 -4.75
CA LEU A 178 12.57 -5.28 -5.67
C LEU A 178 12.22 -5.06 -7.15
N ALA A 179 10.93 -5.15 -7.49
CA ALA A 179 10.44 -5.07 -8.87
C ALA A 179 10.72 -3.70 -9.49
N GLY A 180 10.56 -2.61 -8.73
CA GLY A 180 10.80 -1.24 -9.24
C GLY A 180 12.17 -1.05 -9.90
N PRO A 181 13.29 -1.20 -9.15
CA PRO A 181 14.64 -1.08 -9.71
C PRO A 181 14.94 -2.12 -10.80
N TRP A 182 14.52 -3.38 -10.61
CA TRP A 182 14.80 -4.42 -11.60
C TRP A 182 14.09 -4.15 -12.94
N VAL A 183 12.82 -3.72 -12.91
CA VAL A 183 12.06 -3.34 -14.12
C VAL A 183 12.68 -2.13 -14.82
N ARG A 184 13.15 -1.14 -14.04
CA ARG A 184 13.86 0.03 -14.57
C ARG A 184 15.11 -0.37 -15.36
N ASP A 185 15.92 -1.25 -14.78
CA ASP A 185 17.22 -1.63 -15.35
C ASP A 185 17.11 -2.70 -16.44
N ASN A 186 15.99 -3.44 -16.52
CA ASN A 186 15.81 -4.59 -17.41
C ASN A 186 14.57 -4.48 -18.32
N ARG A 187 14.23 -3.28 -18.81
CA ARG A 187 12.99 -2.99 -19.56
C ARG A 187 12.59 -4.05 -20.60
N LEU A 188 13.48 -4.34 -21.56
CA LEU A 188 13.17 -5.26 -22.67
C LEU A 188 12.98 -6.70 -22.17
N LYS A 189 13.85 -7.14 -21.27
CA LYS A 189 13.77 -8.46 -20.64
C LYS A 189 12.48 -8.60 -19.84
N PHE A 190 12.06 -7.56 -19.11
CA PHE A 190 10.78 -7.54 -18.40
C PHE A 190 9.59 -7.70 -19.37
N LEU A 191 9.54 -6.93 -20.45
CA LEU A 191 8.45 -7.01 -21.43
C LEU A 191 8.38 -8.39 -22.09
N PHE A 192 9.52 -8.93 -22.49
CA PHE A 192 9.63 -10.27 -23.06
C PHE A 192 9.13 -11.33 -22.06
N GLN A 193 9.70 -11.34 -20.84
CA GLN A 193 9.32 -12.29 -19.80
C GLN A 193 7.85 -12.16 -19.39
N LEU A 194 7.31 -10.95 -19.34
CA LEU A 194 5.91 -10.74 -19.05
C LEU A 194 5.03 -11.33 -20.16
N SER A 195 5.36 -11.10 -21.43
CA SER A 195 4.57 -11.64 -22.54
C SER A 195 4.61 -13.17 -22.62
N GLU A 196 5.77 -13.78 -22.35
CA GLU A 196 5.96 -15.23 -22.46
C GLU A 196 5.49 -15.97 -21.19
N TYR A 197 5.69 -15.39 -20.01
CA TYR A 197 5.48 -16.04 -18.72
C TYR A 197 4.39 -15.38 -17.85
N TRP A 198 3.46 -14.61 -18.40
CA TRP A 198 2.40 -13.97 -17.58
C TRP A 198 1.58 -14.98 -16.77
N LEU A 199 1.30 -16.17 -17.32
CA LEU A 199 0.62 -17.25 -16.61
C LEU A 199 1.44 -17.76 -15.42
N HIS A 200 2.77 -17.77 -15.53
CA HIS A 200 3.65 -18.12 -14.42
C HIS A 200 3.61 -17.06 -13.34
N ALA A 201 3.55 -15.77 -13.70
CA ALA A 201 3.37 -14.69 -12.72
C ALA A 201 2.04 -14.84 -11.95
N VAL A 202 0.96 -15.24 -12.64
CA VAL A 202 -0.33 -15.58 -12.00
C VAL A 202 -0.19 -16.81 -11.11
N GLY A 203 0.42 -17.88 -11.59
CA GLY A 203 0.64 -19.11 -10.81
C GLY A 203 1.46 -18.88 -9.54
N VAL A 204 2.57 -18.15 -9.64
CA VAL A 204 3.40 -17.78 -8.48
C VAL A 204 2.61 -16.91 -7.51
N SER A 205 1.83 -15.94 -8.01
CA SER A 205 0.98 -15.11 -7.14
C SER A 205 -0.07 -15.94 -6.42
N LEU A 206 -0.70 -16.92 -7.08
CA LEU A 206 -1.64 -17.85 -6.46
C LEU A 206 -0.98 -18.68 -5.36
N VAL A 207 0.23 -19.22 -5.60
CA VAL A 207 0.99 -19.96 -4.57
C VAL A 207 1.30 -19.06 -3.39
N CYS A 208 1.74 -17.81 -3.61
CA CYS A 208 2.00 -16.85 -2.54
C CYS A 208 0.73 -16.54 -1.73
N VAL A 209 -0.41 -16.28 -2.39
CA VAL A 209 -1.69 -16.04 -1.71
C VAL A 209 -2.11 -17.28 -0.93
N PHE A 210 -1.97 -18.49 -1.50
CA PHE A 210 -2.30 -19.73 -0.82
C PHE A 210 -1.47 -19.93 0.45
N LEU A 211 -0.15 -19.76 0.38
CA LEU A 211 0.72 -19.87 1.55
C LEU A 211 0.38 -18.83 2.63
N ALA A 212 0.16 -17.57 2.21
CA ALA A 212 -0.21 -16.51 3.13
C ALA A 212 -1.60 -16.71 3.75
N PHE A 213 -2.54 -17.26 3.00
CA PHE A 213 -3.86 -17.66 3.50
C PHE A 213 -3.74 -18.75 4.57
N ASN A 214 -2.94 -19.79 4.32
CA ASN A 214 -2.70 -20.85 5.31
C ASN A 214 -2.02 -20.30 6.57
N PHE A 215 -1.08 -19.37 6.43
CA PHE A 215 -0.48 -18.67 7.58
C PHE A 215 -1.52 -17.86 8.36
N GLY A 216 -2.37 -17.09 7.67
CA GLY A 216 -3.45 -16.33 8.26
C GLY A 216 -4.46 -17.20 8.99
N TYR A 217 -4.84 -18.33 8.39
CA TYR A 217 -5.75 -19.31 8.99
C TYR A 217 -5.12 -19.98 10.23
N PHE A 218 -3.84 -20.38 10.16
CA PHE A 218 -3.12 -20.91 11.31
C PHE A 218 -3.10 -19.90 12.47
N ALA A 219 -2.78 -18.64 12.19
CA ALA A 219 -2.79 -17.57 13.18
C ALA A 219 -4.20 -17.34 13.75
N TRP A 220 -5.23 -17.34 12.91
CA TRP A 220 -6.63 -17.22 13.32
C TRP A 220 -7.03 -18.29 14.36
N GLN A 221 -6.64 -19.55 14.09
CA GLN A 221 -6.88 -20.68 15.01
C GLN A 221 -6.04 -20.57 16.28
N PHE A 222 -4.78 -20.13 16.18
CA PHE A 222 -3.88 -19.97 17.32
C PHE A 222 -4.40 -18.95 18.34
N PHE A 223 -5.06 -17.88 17.87
CA PHE A 223 -5.63 -16.84 18.73
C PHE A 223 -7.11 -17.08 19.10
N ASP A 224 -7.68 -18.23 18.75
CA ASP A 224 -9.08 -18.61 19.05
C ASP A 224 -10.11 -17.54 18.66
N MET A 225 -9.98 -17.02 17.44
CA MET A 225 -10.82 -15.91 16.94
C MET A 225 -12.25 -16.34 16.52
N GLY A 226 -12.65 -17.59 16.79
CA GLY A 226 -13.95 -18.14 16.44
C GLY A 226 -14.09 -18.59 14.98
N ALA A 227 -15.33 -18.65 14.48
CA ALA A 227 -15.63 -19.08 13.11
C ALA A 227 -15.22 -18.01 12.09
N THR A 228 -14.59 -18.42 10.98
CA THR A 228 -14.24 -17.50 9.90
C THR A 228 -15.44 -17.20 9.01
N ASP A 229 -15.57 -15.95 8.59
CA ASP A 229 -16.56 -15.54 7.61
C ASP A 229 -16.05 -15.82 6.19
N LEU A 230 -16.75 -16.72 5.49
CA LEU A 230 -16.34 -17.16 4.15
C LEU A 230 -16.38 -16.01 3.13
N SER A 231 -17.34 -15.09 3.22
CA SER A 231 -17.47 -13.98 2.26
C SER A 231 -16.28 -13.03 2.37
N LEU A 232 -15.90 -12.67 3.59
CA LEU A 232 -14.72 -11.84 3.85
C LEU A 232 -13.44 -12.53 3.43
N VAL A 233 -13.29 -13.82 3.76
CA VAL A 233 -12.14 -14.63 3.34
C VAL A 233 -11.97 -14.61 1.82
N LEU A 234 -13.06 -14.84 1.07
CA LEU A 234 -13.02 -14.84 -0.39
C LEU A 234 -12.67 -13.47 -0.94
N ALA A 235 -13.37 -12.41 -0.50
CA ALA A 235 -13.13 -11.05 -0.95
C ALA A 235 -11.67 -10.62 -0.73
N PHE A 236 -11.13 -10.88 0.47
CA PHE A 236 -9.74 -10.56 0.81
C PHE A 236 -8.73 -11.42 0.07
N THR A 237 -9.03 -12.68 -0.20
CA THR A 237 -8.16 -13.55 -1.03
C THR A 237 -8.08 -13.02 -2.47
N PHE A 238 -9.21 -12.67 -3.07
CA PHE A 238 -9.25 -12.07 -4.41
C PHE A 238 -8.55 -10.72 -4.46
N GLY A 239 -8.83 -9.83 -3.50
CA GLY A 239 -8.18 -8.53 -3.40
C GLY A 239 -6.66 -8.66 -3.24
N SER A 240 -6.20 -9.63 -2.45
CA SER A 240 -4.78 -9.88 -2.22
C SER A 240 -4.06 -10.44 -3.44
N LEU A 241 -4.70 -11.33 -4.21
CA LEU A 241 -4.18 -11.81 -5.49
C LEU A 241 -4.02 -10.64 -6.48
N ALA A 242 -5.06 -9.82 -6.62
CA ALA A 242 -5.01 -8.62 -7.46
C ALA A 242 -3.89 -7.67 -7.01
N ARG A 243 -3.73 -7.46 -5.69
CA ARG A 243 -2.67 -6.60 -5.13
C ARG A 243 -1.26 -7.09 -5.47
N LEU A 244 -0.99 -8.39 -5.37
CA LEU A 244 0.30 -8.95 -5.77
C LEU A 244 0.55 -8.74 -7.26
N LEU A 245 -0.42 -9.08 -8.09
CA LEU A 245 -0.32 -8.92 -9.54
C LEU A 245 -0.17 -7.46 -9.99
N TYR A 246 -0.80 -6.51 -9.28
CA TYR A 246 -0.71 -5.08 -9.53
C TYR A 246 0.69 -4.50 -9.37
N THR A 247 1.56 -5.18 -8.60
CA THR A 247 2.91 -4.71 -8.31
C THR A 247 3.76 -4.59 -9.59
N LEU A 248 3.59 -5.53 -10.53
CA LEU A 248 4.31 -5.53 -11.81
C LEU A 248 3.93 -4.35 -12.72
N PRO A 249 2.66 -4.13 -13.09
CA PRO A 249 2.27 -2.98 -13.90
C PRO A 249 2.51 -1.65 -13.19
N SER A 250 2.32 -1.58 -11.86
CA SER A 250 2.62 -0.36 -11.11
C SER A 250 4.11 0.00 -11.20
N ALA A 251 5.01 -0.98 -11.10
CA ALA A 251 6.45 -0.77 -11.25
C ALA A 251 6.81 -0.33 -12.68
N PHE A 252 6.21 -0.94 -13.71
CA PHE A 252 6.49 -0.59 -15.10
C PHE A 252 6.00 0.82 -15.46
N VAL A 253 4.73 1.12 -15.16
CA VAL A 253 4.13 2.43 -15.42
C VAL A 253 4.89 3.52 -14.66
N GLY A 254 5.29 3.26 -13.41
CA GLY A 254 6.07 4.19 -12.60
C GLY A 254 7.43 4.57 -13.20
N ASN A 255 8.11 3.63 -13.86
CA ASN A 255 9.44 3.86 -14.43
C ASN A 255 9.41 4.40 -15.87
N PHE A 256 8.44 3.97 -16.70
CA PHE A 256 8.46 4.25 -18.15
C PHE A 256 7.30 5.12 -18.65
N GLY A 257 6.34 5.45 -17.78
CA GLY A 257 5.21 6.31 -18.12
C GLY A 257 5.66 7.71 -18.54
N SER A 258 5.11 8.21 -19.65
CA SER A 258 5.15 9.62 -19.98
C SER A 258 4.11 10.40 -19.16
N ILE A 259 4.21 11.73 -19.16
CA ILE A 259 3.28 12.63 -18.45
C ILE A 259 1.81 12.32 -18.80
N ARG A 260 1.50 12.22 -20.10
CA ARG A 260 0.14 11.94 -20.58
C ARG A 260 -0.34 10.54 -20.18
N GLN A 261 0.56 9.55 -20.16
CA GLN A 261 0.23 8.19 -19.74
C GLN A 261 -0.03 8.11 -18.24
N HIS A 262 0.69 8.89 -17.42
CA HIS A 262 0.38 9.03 -16.00
C HIS A 262 -0.95 9.75 -15.75
N ASP A 263 -1.28 10.79 -16.52
CA ASP A 263 -2.57 11.48 -16.42
C ASP A 263 -3.73 10.50 -16.75
N ALA A 264 -3.59 9.72 -17.82
CA ALA A 264 -4.54 8.67 -18.15
C ALA A 264 -4.58 7.55 -17.09
N PHE A 265 -3.43 7.23 -16.50
CA PHE A 265 -3.37 6.26 -15.40
C PHE A 265 -4.21 6.74 -14.20
N ILE A 266 -4.03 8.00 -13.78
CA ILE A 266 -4.79 8.62 -12.69
C ILE A 266 -6.29 8.62 -12.99
N LEU A 267 -6.69 9.01 -14.20
CA LEU A 267 -8.10 9.01 -14.61
C LEU A 267 -8.70 7.61 -14.58
N GLY A 268 -7.99 6.59 -15.07
CA GLY A 268 -8.47 5.21 -14.98
C GLY A 268 -8.55 4.71 -13.54
N GLN A 269 -7.64 5.12 -12.65
CA GLN A 269 -7.72 4.80 -11.21
C GLN A 269 -8.94 5.42 -10.54
N LEU A 270 -9.31 6.66 -10.92
CA LEU A 270 -10.56 7.30 -10.48
C LEU A 270 -11.79 6.56 -10.99
N LEU A 271 -11.78 6.13 -12.26
CA LEU A 271 -12.86 5.32 -12.82
C LEU A 271 -13.02 3.99 -12.08
N CYS A 272 -11.91 3.28 -11.80
CA CYS A 272 -11.92 2.04 -11.02
C CYS A 272 -12.52 2.26 -9.62
N LEU A 273 -12.15 3.37 -8.97
CA LEU A 273 -12.71 3.75 -7.66
C LEU A 273 -14.21 4.05 -7.76
N GLY A 274 -14.66 4.77 -8.79
CA GLY A 274 -16.07 5.05 -9.02
C GLY A 274 -16.90 3.78 -9.24
N LEU A 275 -16.38 2.81 -10.00
CA LEU A 275 -17.01 1.52 -10.21
C LEU A 275 -17.07 0.67 -8.93
N ALA A 276 -16.01 0.70 -8.13
CA ALA A 276 -15.98 0.05 -6.83
C ALA A 276 -17.00 0.67 -5.85
N ALA A 277 -17.10 1.99 -5.82
CA ALA A 277 -18.11 2.70 -5.04
C ALA A 277 -19.53 2.36 -5.51
N ALA A 278 -19.75 2.30 -6.84
CA ALA A 278 -21.03 1.88 -7.39
C ALA A 278 -21.40 0.44 -6.99
N LEU A 279 -20.43 -0.49 -7.00
CA LEU A 279 -20.64 -1.86 -6.51
C LEU A 279 -20.99 -1.87 -5.02
N TYR A 280 -20.26 -1.12 -4.18
CA TYR A 280 -20.57 -0.99 -2.76
C TYR A 280 -22.01 -0.49 -2.55
N LEU A 281 -22.40 0.60 -3.22
CA LEU A 281 -23.74 1.15 -3.09
C LEU A 281 -24.82 0.15 -3.54
N PHE A 282 -24.57 -0.56 -4.64
CA PHE A 282 -25.49 -1.55 -5.18
C PHE A 282 -25.65 -2.77 -4.28
N LEU A 283 -24.57 -3.31 -3.72
CA LEU A 283 -24.64 -4.44 -2.79
C LEU A 283 -25.30 -4.04 -1.46
N THR A 284 -24.87 -2.92 -0.87
CA THR A 284 -25.33 -2.48 0.45
C THR A 284 -26.76 -1.96 0.40
N PHE A 285 -27.06 -0.99 -0.47
CA PHE A 285 -28.37 -0.34 -0.51
C PHE A 285 -29.35 -1.00 -1.49
N GLY A 286 -28.85 -1.69 -2.53
CA GLY A 286 -29.70 -2.38 -3.50
C GLY A 286 -30.10 -3.79 -3.04
N PHE A 287 -29.16 -4.56 -2.49
CA PHE A 287 -29.39 -5.94 -2.03
C PHE A 287 -29.52 -6.09 -0.50
N GLY A 288 -29.33 -5.02 0.27
CA GLY A 288 -29.41 -5.08 1.73
C GLY A 288 -28.26 -5.85 2.39
N MET A 289 -27.12 -5.97 1.69
CA MET A 289 -25.93 -6.62 2.22
C MET A 289 -25.30 -5.76 3.32
N GLU A 290 -24.79 -6.39 4.39
CA GLU A 290 -24.10 -5.63 5.44
C GLU A 290 -22.89 -4.87 4.88
N ALA A 291 -22.65 -3.67 5.42
CA ALA A 291 -21.68 -2.74 4.88
C ALA A 291 -20.25 -3.31 4.85
N GLN A 292 -19.85 -4.16 5.81
CA GLN A 292 -18.53 -4.76 5.79
C GLN A 292 -18.29 -5.67 4.58
N TYR A 293 -19.29 -6.43 4.15
CA TYR A 293 -19.15 -7.29 2.99
C TYR A 293 -19.20 -6.49 1.69
N GLY A 294 -20.10 -5.50 1.61
CA GLY A 294 -20.16 -4.58 0.47
C GLY A 294 -18.82 -3.86 0.27
N ALA A 295 -18.20 -3.40 1.36
CA ALA A 295 -16.91 -2.73 1.35
C ALA A 295 -15.78 -3.68 0.89
N ALA A 296 -15.72 -4.90 1.44
CA ALA A 296 -14.71 -5.90 1.08
C ALA A 296 -14.76 -6.26 -0.41
N TRP A 297 -15.96 -6.51 -0.96
CA TRP A 297 -16.13 -6.82 -2.38
C TRP A 297 -15.87 -5.60 -3.28
N GLY A 298 -16.29 -4.41 -2.85
CA GLY A 298 -15.94 -3.15 -3.52
C GLY A 298 -14.42 -2.96 -3.63
N ALA A 299 -13.69 -3.22 -2.56
CA ALA A 299 -12.23 -3.12 -2.54
C ALA A 299 -11.54 -4.20 -3.39
N ALA A 300 -12.04 -5.43 -3.34
CA ALA A 300 -11.56 -6.51 -4.22
C ALA A 300 -11.75 -6.16 -5.70
N LEU A 301 -12.91 -5.61 -6.07
CA LEU A 301 -13.18 -5.12 -7.42
C LEU A 301 -12.24 -3.96 -7.79
N ASN A 302 -12.10 -2.97 -6.92
CA ASN A 302 -11.20 -1.83 -7.14
C ASN A 302 -9.78 -2.30 -7.49
N LEU A 303 -9.20 -3.19 -6.67
CA LEU A 303 -7.86 -3.72 -6.91
C LEU A 303 -7.77 -4.54 -8.20
N THR A 304 -8.79 -5.33 -8.50
CA THR A 304 -8.85 -6.14 -9.73
C THR A 304 -8.87 -5.24 -10.98
N LEU A 305 -9.75 -4.23 -11.00
CA LEU A 305 -9.85 -3.28 -12.11
C LEU A 305 -8.56 -2.47 -12.28
N ARG A 306 -7.95 -2.00 -11.18
CA ARG A 306 -6.66 -1.31 -11.20
C ARG A 306 -5.53 -2.19 -11.74
N THR A 307 -5.55 -3.48 -11.42
CA THR A 307 -4.61 -4.48 -11.94
C THR A 307 -4.77 -4.64 -13.44
N ALA A 308 -5.98 -4.91 -13.91
CA ALA A 308 -6.28 -5.06 -15.32
C ALA A 308 -5.91 -3.78 -16.11
N PHE A 309 -6.29 -2.62 -15.60
CA PHE A 309 -5.95 -1.34 -16.20
C PHE A 309 -4.44 -1.06 -16.21
N GLY A 310 -3.73 -1.47 -15.15
CA GLY A 310 -2.27 -1.42 -15.11
C GLY A 310 -1.61 -2.21 -16.24
N TYR A 311 -2.09 -3.43 -16.53
CA TYR A 311 -1.58 -4.22 -17.66
C TYR A 311 -1.94 -3.60 -19.02
N LEU A 312 -3.14 -3.02 -19.15
CA LEU A 312 -3.50 -2.21 -20.34
C LEU A 312 -2.53 -1.05 -20.56
N MET A 313 -2.11 -0.38 -19.48
CA MET A 313 -1.11 0.69 -19.56
C MET A 313 0.26 0.18 -20.00
N ILE A 314 0.71 -0.99 -19.55
CA ILE A 314 1.97 -1.59 -20.05
C ILE A 314 1.89 -1.73 -21.58
N HIS A 315 0.80 -2.31 -22.09
CA HIS A 315 0.59 -2.51 -23.52
C HIS A 315 0.57 -1.20 -24.31
N TRP A 316 -0.07 -0.17 -23.74
CA TRP A 316 -0.08 1.15 -24.35
C TRP A 316 1.34 1.78 -24.37
N ILE A 317 2.06 1.73 -23.26
CA ILE A 317 3.41 2.30 -23.14
C ILE A 317 4.40 1.57 -24.06
N SER A 318 4.32 0.23 -24.16
CA SER A 318 5.23 -0.57 -24.96
C SER A 318 5.11 -0.28 -26.46
N ARG A 319 3.89 -0.04 -26.97
CA ARG A 319 3.64 0.27 -28.39
C ARG A 319 4.15 1.64 -28.83
N PHE A 320 3.96 2.68 -28.01
CA PHE A 320 4.25 4.06 -28.42
C PHE A 320 5.72 4.48 -28.26
N ARG A 321 6.56 3.71 -27.56
CA ARG A 321 8.00 3.97 -27.47
C ARG A 321 8.86 3.08 -28.36
N GLY A 322 8.26 2.12 -29.07
CA GLY A 322 8.98 1.32 -30.08
C GLY A 322 9.31 2.12 -31.34
N SER A 323 8.61 3.24 -31.59
CA SER A 323 8.82 4.13 -32.73
C SER A 323 9.98 5.12 -32.56
N ASP A 324 10.44 5.35 -31.33
CA ASP A 324 11.50 6.34 -31.03
C ASP A 324 12.89 5.70 -30.95
N ALA A 325 12.99 4.38 -31.16
CA ALA A 325 14.20 3.57 -31.05
C ALA A 325 14.62 2.90 -32.38
N GLN A 326 14.05 3.35 -33.51
CA GLN A 326 14.48 3.07 -34.87
C GLN A 326 14.86 4.38 -35.55
#